data_AF-A0A0M2HV17-F1
#
_entry.id   AF-A0A0M2HV17-F1
#
_cell.length_a   1.000
_cell.length_b   1.000
_cell.length_c   1.000
_cell.angle_alpha   90.00
_cell.angle_beta   90.00
_cell.angle_gamma   90.00
#
_symmetry.space_group_name_H-M   'P 1'
#
loop_
_entity.id
_entity.type
_entity.pdbx_description
1 polymer ?
#
loop_
_entity_poly.entity_id
_entity_poly.type
_entity_poly.pdbx_seq_one_letter_code
_entity_poly.pdbx_strand_id
1 'polypeptide(L)'
;MPASVNILRIGATIAGAVLLLSGCTAAPPADDPSPSASATTESASVEVAVNGPAITGTGTAMDPGVALAIPAGDFRSVTLTVDCAGDATFQVGISDPAGAGLSLQRGRCGGDATFEWPLTATTEKALSVAIREGVAWSVTPRFSTAEFVVDPEIAEDCAAFSGPYSAIFNADVGYAQYDDVDEAEWNERIDTAADTLADLADESSSRLAESFTALVPILRDPQRVPGDMMSAMRPQTETILDACGANQTQVSINADYGA
;
A
#
# COMPACT_ATOMS: atom_id res chain seq x y z
N MET A 1 -16.08 -55.99 10.25
CA MET A 1 -17.56 -55.96 10.23
C MET A 1 -18.05 -55.86 11.67
N PRO A 2 -19.06 -55.03 12.02
CA PRO A 2 -19.78 -53.98 11.28
C PRO A 2 -19.51 -52.55 11.85
N ALA A 3 -19.62 -51.50 11.01
CA ALA A 3 -20.67 -50.45 10.97
C ALA A 3 -20.75 -49.58 12.25
N SER A 4 -20.73 -48.24 12.18
CA SER A 4 -21.80 -47.46 11.54
C SER A 4 -21.36 -46.04 11.16
N VAL A 5 -21.84 -45.64 9.99
CA VAL A 5 -21.97 -44.27 9.47
C VAL A 5 -23.09 -43.56 10.23
N ASN A 6 -22.93 -42.27 10.56
CA ASN A 6 -24.05 -41.36 10.73
C ASN A 6 -23.71 -39.99 10.13
N ILE A 7 -24.26 -39.76 8.95
CA ILE A 7 -24.41 -38.49 8.26
C ILE A 7 -25.59 -37.76 8.91
N LEU A 8 -25.43 -36.50 9.32
CA LEU A 8 -26.58 -35.61 9.45
C LEU A 8 -26.33 -34.28 8.73
N ARG A 9 -27.20 -34.05 7.75
CA ARG A 9 -27.32 -32.88 6.88
C ARG A 9 -27.88 -31.69 7.67
N ILE A 10 -27.33 -30.50 7.49
CA ILE A 10 -28.02 -29.25 7.82
C ILE A 10 -28.58 -28.68 6.51
N GLY A 11 -29.91 -28.62 6.44
CA GLY A 11 -30.68 -28.23 5.28
C GLY A 11 -30.79 -26.71 5.13
N ALA A 12 -30.76 -26.27 3.88
CA ALA A 12 -31.16 -24.95 3.44
C ALA A 12 -32.69 -24.88 3.28
N THR A 13 -33.30 -23.79 3.75
CA THR A 13 -34.65 -23.37 3.37
C THR A 13 -34.69 -21.85 3.25
N ILE A 14 -34.75 -21.35 2.00
CA ILE A 14 -35.13 -19.97 1.68
C ILE A 14 -36.59 -20.01 1.25
N ALA A 15 -37.47 -19.39 2.03
CA ALA A 15 -38.88 -19.21 1.71
C ALA A 15 -39.10 -17.78 1.19
N GLY A 16 -39.71 -17.66 0.00
CA GLY A 16 -40.01 -16.38 -0.65
C GLY A 16 -41.30 -15.72 -0.20
N ALA A 17 -41.53 -14.51 -0.71
CA ALA A 17 -42.87 -13.95 -0.90
C ALA A 17 -42.84 -12.84 -1.97
N VAL A 18 -43.47 -13.14 -3.10
CA VAL A 18 -43.92 -12.18 -4.12
C VAL A 18 -45.29 -11.66 -3.68
N LEU A 19 -45.48 -10.35 -3.63
CA LEU A 19 -46.81 -9.73 -3.57
C LEU A 19 -46.91 -8.63 -4.64
N LEU A 20 -47.62 -8.97 -5.71
CA LEU A 20 -48.19 -8.05 -6.69
C LEU A 20 -49.53 -7.53 -6.15
N LEU A 21 -49.78 -6.22 -6.24
CA LEU A 21 -51.12 -5.63 -6.14
C LEU A 21 -51.31 -4.61 -7.27
N SER A 22 -52.32 -4.89 -8.07
CA SER A 22 -52.80 -4.21 -9.27
C SER A 22 -53.96 -3.25 -8.98
N GLY A 23 -54.13 -2.18 -9.77
CA GLY A 23 -55.46 -1.59 -10.06
C GLY A 23 -55.53 -0.07 -10.26
N CYS A 24 -55.80 0.37 -11.50
CA CYS A 24 -55.98 1.75 -12.01
C CYS A 24 -57.37 2.38 -11.75
N THR A 25 -57.49 3.73 -11.79
CA THR A 25 -58.51 4.49 -12.58
C THR A 25 -58.06 5.94 -12.92
N ALA A 26 -58.62 6.48 -14.02
CA ALA A 26 -58.33 7.67 -14.88
C ALA A 26 -58.43 9.09 -14.21
N ALA A 27 -58.05 10.27 -14.75
CA ALA A 27 -57.70 10.89 -16.06
C ALA A 27 -56.93 12.26 -15.83
N PRO A 28 -56.33 12.93 -16.84
CA PRO A 28 -55.46 14.15 -16.71
C PRO A 28 -56.18 15.48 -17.11
N PRO A 29 -55.53 16.66 -17.24
CA PRO A 29 -54.37 17.28 -16.56
C PRO A 29 -54.71 18.67 -15.92
N ALA A 30 -53.81 19.23 -15.10
CA ALA A 30 -53.73 20.69 -14.88
C ALA A 30 -52.31 21.08 -14.48
N ASP A 31 -51.73 22.01 -15.25
CA ASP A 31 -50.47 22.70 -14.99
C ASP A 31 -50.51 23.47 -13.66
N ASP A 32 -49.44 23.35 -12.86
CA ASP A 32 -48.90 24.48 -12.09
C ASP A 32 -47.44 24.19 -11.68
N PRO A 33 -46.60 25.22 -11.56
CA PRO A 33 -45.16 25.15 -11.78
C PRO A 33 -44.45 24.42 -10.63
N SER A 34 -43.61 23.47 -11.03
CA SER A 34 -42.66 22.84 -10.12
C SER A 34 -41.73 23.91 -9.52
N PRO A 35 -41.52 23.93 -8.19
CA PRO A 35 -40.63 24.88 -7.56
C PRO A 35 -39.21 24.68 -8.09
N SER A 36 -38.57 25.78 -8.49
CA SER A 36 -37.12 25.84 -8.71
C SER A 36 -36.42 25.17 -7.54
N ALA A 37 -35.89 23.97 -7.78
CA ALA A 37 -34.89 23.39 -6.91
C ALA A 37 -33.67 24.30 -7.01
N SER A 38 -33.44 25.04 -5.92
CA SER A 38 -32.24 25.79 -5.65
C SER A 38 -31.03 24.97 -6.09
N ALA A 39 -30.25 25.52 -7.02
CA ALA A 39 -28.90 25.05 -7.25
C ALA A 39 -28.17 25.16 -5.90
N THR A 40 -27.98 24.03 -5.22
CA THR A 40 -27.01 23.92 -4.14
C THR A 40 -25.70 24.34 -4.77
N THR A 41 -25.29 25.56 -4.48
CA THR A 41 -23.98 26.06 -4.88
C THR A 41 -23.02 25.28 -3.99
N GLU A 42 -22.54 24.15 -4.50
CA GLU A 42 -21.41 23.45 -3.95
C GLU A 42 -20.33 24.50 -3.83
N SER A 43 -20.07 24.94 -2.60
CA SER A 43 -18.99 25.89 -2.34
C SER A 43 -17.73 25.12 -2.65
N ALA A 44 -17.25 25.27 -3.88
CA ALA A 44 -15.98 24.74 -4.32
C ALA A 44 -14.95 25.25 -3.31
N SER A 45 -14.51 24.34 -2.45
CA SER A 45 -13.49 24.62 -1.46
C SER A 45 -12.24 24.95 -2.26
N VAL A 46 -11.79 26.20 -2.22
CA VAL A 46 -10.59 26.60 -2.97
C VAL A 46 -9.42 25.84 -2.36
N GLU A 47 -8.82 24.95 -3.15
CA GLU A 47 -7.57 24.29 -2.76
C GLU A 47 -6.49 25.36 -2.55
N VAL A 48 -5.84 25.32 -1.38
CA VAL A 48 -4.73 26.20 -1.05
C VAL A 48 -3.48 25.37 -0.94
N ALA A 49 -2.45 25.75 -1.70
CA ALA A 49 -1.13 25.16 -1.62
C ALA A 49 -0.06 26.19 -1.23
N VAL A 50 0.84 25.82 -0.32
CA VAL A 50 1.90 26.70 0.19
C VAL A 50 3.23 25.95 0.21
N ASN A 51 4.27 26.57 -0.33
CA ASN A 51 5.63 26.04 -0.24
C ASN A 51 6.21 26.36 1.15
N GLY A 52 6.79 25.36 1.81
CA GLY A 52 7.60 25.56 3.00
C GLY A 52 9.07 25.88 2.67
N PRO A 53 9.88 26.22 3.67
CA PRO A 53 11.31 26.44 3.47
C PRO A 53 12.00 25.13 3.08
N ALA A 54 13.03 25.23 2.23
CA ALA A 54 13.89 24.09 1.92
C ALA A 54 14.64 23.63 3.18
N ILE A 55 14.60 22.32 3.43
CA ILE A 55 15.33 21.63 4.49
C ILE A 55 16.59 21.04 3.86
N THR A 56 17.76 21.31 4.40
CA THR A 56 19.03 20.87 3.80
C THR A 56 19.87 20.09 4.80
N GLY A 57 20.71 19.20 4.31
CA GLY A 57 21.59 18.40 5.14
C GLY A 57 22.70 17.70 4.35
N THR A 58 23.46 16.87 5.04
CA THR A 58 24.50 16.03 4.45
C THR A 58 24.53 14.71 5.21
N GLY A 59 24.55 13.59 4.49
CA GLY A 59 24.49 12.25 5.10
C GLY A 59 23.12 11.95 5.73
N THR A 60 23.09 10.92 6.59
CA THR A 60 21.85 10.40 7.17
C THR A 60 21.33 11.29 8.31
N ALA A 61 20.01 11.50 8.35
CA ALA A 61 19.27 12.19 9.39
C ALA A 61 17.96 11.43 9.71
N MET A 62 18.05 10.41 10.57
CA MET A 62 16.93 9.48 10.85
C MET A 62 16.37 9.58 12.28
N ASP A 63 17.21 9.81 13.29
CA ASP A 63 16.78 9.95 14.69
C ASP A 63 17.48 11.15 15.34
N PRO A 64 16.74 12.18 15.82
CA PRO A 64 15.28 12.33 15.81
C PRO A 64 14.71 12.85 14.47
N GLY A 65 15.49 12.80 13.39
CA GLY A 65 15.18 13.44 12.12
C GLY A 65 15.39 14.95 12.13
N VAL A 66 14.92 15.64 11.09
CA VAL A 66 14.99 17.10 10.93
C VAL A 66 13.61 17.71 11.06
N ALA A 67 13.47 18.82 11.78
CA ALA A 67 12.16 19.44 12.00
C ALA A 67 11.47 19.83 10.69
N LEU A 68 10.22 19.36 10.51
CA LEU A 68 9.33 19.71 9.41
C LEU A 68 8.29 20.73 9.90
N ALA A 69 8.50 21.99 9.56
CA ALA A 69 7.60 23.08 9.96
C ALA A 69 6.31 23.09 9.12
N ILE A 70 5.31 22.31 9.55
CA ILE A 70 3.96 22.35 8.96
C ILE A 70 3.31 23.70 9.26
N PRO A 71 2.88 24.48 8.24
CA PRO A 71 2.21 25.76 8.46
C PRO A 71 0.91 25.61 9.25
N ALA A 72 0.49 26.68 9.94
CA ALA A 72 -0.82 26.71 10.57
C ALA A 72 -1.93 26.71 9.49
N GLY A 73 -2.93 25.85 9.67
CA GLY A 73 -4.03 25.67 8.72
C GLY A 73 -4.52 24.22 8.70
N ASP A 74 -5.51 23.94 7.86
CA ASP A 74 -6.05 22.59 7.62
C ASP A 74 -5.38 21.95 6.38
N PHE A 75 -4.05 21.79 6.44
CA PHE A 75 -3.30 21.10 5.38
C PHE A 75 -3.43 19.59 5.55
N ARG A 76 -3.78 18.89 4.46
CA ARG A 76 -4.15 17.47 4.45
C ARG A 76 -3.20 16.60 3.63
N SER A 77 -2.33 17.21 2.82
CA SER A 77 -1.22 16.51 2.17
C SER A 77 0.03 17.38 2.12
N VAL A 78 1.17 16.71 1.95
CA VAL A 78 2.45 17.35 1.69
C VAL A 78 3.18 16.62 0.59
N THR A 79 3.64 17.38 -0.40
CA THR A 79 4.55 16.93 -1.43
C THR A 79 5.98 17.31 -1.04
N LEU A 80 6.90 16.36 -0.98
CA LEU A 80 8.33 16.60 -0.79
C LEU A 80 9.04 16.47 -2.13
N THR A 81 9.74 17.54 -2.55
CA THR A 81 10.68 17.47 -3.67
C THR A 81 12.09 17.34 -3.10
N VAL A 82 12.75 16.22 -3.40
CA VAL A 82 14.10 15.90 -2.96
C VAL A 82 15.08 16.12 -4.09
N ASP A 83 16.15 16.86 -3.79
CA ASP A 83 17.32 17.03 -4.64
C ASP A 83 18.56 16.57 -3.88
N CYS A 84 19.44 15.84 -4.55
CA CYS A 84 20.72 15.43 -4.00
C CYS A 84 21.74 15.18 -5.11
N ALA A 85 23.01 15.42 -4.78
CA ALA A 85 24.09 15.35 -5.75
C ALA A 85 24.55 13.90 -6.03
N GLY A 86 25.04 13.67 -7.25
CA GLY A 86 25.60 12.38 -7.65
C GLY A 86 24.53 11.38 -8.07
N ASP A 87 24.74 10.11 -7.75
CA ASP A 87 23.90 8.98 -8.20
C ASP A 87 23.47 8.06 -7.05
N ALA A 88 23.63 8.53 -5.80
CA ALA A 88 23.31 7.76 -4.60
C ALA A 88 21.81 7.47 -4.50
N THR A 89 21.48 6.29 -3.96
CA THR A 89 20.12 6.00 -3.51
C THR A 89 19.88 6.69 -2.18
N PHE A 90 18.66 7.18 -1.98
CA PHE A 90 18.21 7.75 -0.71
C PHE A 90 16.84 7.19 -0.33
N GLN A 91 16.49 7.36 0.94
CA GLN A 91 15.17 7.15 1.48
C GLN A 91 14.73 8.41 2.22
N VAL A 92 13.46 8.79 2.08
CA VAL A 92 12.89 9.97 2.72
C VAL A 92 11.51 9.64 3.28
N GLY A 93 11.15 10.18 4.43
CA GLY A 93 9.79 10.00 4.95
C GLY A 93 9.46 10.97 6.05
N ILE A 94 8.17 11.03 6.37
CA ILE A 94 7.64 11.78 7.51
C ILE A 94 7.17 10.74 8.52
N SER A 95 7.61 10.87 9.77
CA SER A 95 7.18 9.98 10.83
C SER A 95 5.70 10.19 11.17
N ASP A 96 4.98 9.12 11.54
CA ASP A 96 3.67 9.20 12.20
C ASP A 96 3.79 8.58 13.61
N PRO A 97 3.48 9.32 14.70
CA PRO A 97 3.52 8.81 16.07
C PRO A 97 2.48 7.71 16.34
N ALA A 98 1.53 7.45 15.42
CA ALA A 98 0.58 6.35 15.55
C ALA A 98 1.24 4.95 15.41
N GLY A 99 2.53 4.86 15.10
CA GLY A 99 3.25 3.58 15.10
C GLY A 99 2.97 2.69 13.88
N ALA A 100 2.35 3.22 12.83
CA ALA A 100 2.16 2.53 11.54
C ALA A 100 3.44 2.48 10.68
N GLY A 101 4.60 2.72 11.28
CA GLY A 101 5.90 2.67 10.61
C GLY A 101 6.26 3.93 9.84
N LEU A 102 7.56 4.17 9.72
CA LEU A 102 8.11 5.13 8.78
C LEU A 102 7.89 4.61 7.36
N SER A 103 6.90 5.12 6.62
CA SER A 103 6.80 4.90 5.17
C SER A 103 7.90 5.71 4.46
N LEU A 104 9.14 5.21 4.53
CA LEU A 104 10.27 5.78 3.81
C LEU A 104 10.12 5.47 2.32
N GLN A 105 10.04 6.50 1.51
CA GLN A 105 10.05 6.41 0.05
C GLN A 105 11.48 6.41 -0.45
N ARG A 106 11.79 5.50 -1.38
CA ARG A 106 13.11 5.41 -1.99
C ARG A 106 13.19 6.26 -3.25
N GLY A 107 14.34 6.88 -3.47
CA GLY A 107 14.67 7.57 -4.71
C GLY A 107 16.16 7.50 -5.04
N ARG A 108 16.55 8.13 -6.15
CA ARG A 108 17.94 8.21 -6.60
C ARG A 108 18.31 9.65 -6.92
N CYS A 109 19.51 10.06 -6.49
CA CYS A 109 20.11 11.34 -6.83
C CYS A 109 20.39 11.47 -8.34
N GLY A 110 20.57 12.71 -8.80
CA GLY A 110 20.82 13.02 -10.21
C GLY A 110 19.59 13.56 -10.94
N GLY A 111 18.52 13.88 -10.22
CA GLY A 111 17.33 14.58 -10.67
C GLY A 111 16.41 14.86 -9.48
N ASP A 112 15.37 15.66 -9.71
CA ASP A 112 14.34 15.91 -8.71
C ASP A 112 13.44 14.68 -8.57
N ALA A 113 13.27 14.22 -7.33
CA ALA A 113 12.31 13.18 -6.99
C ALA A 113 11.19 13.76 -6.14
N THR A 114 9.95 13.42 -6.46
CA THR A 114 8.78 13.97 -5.79
C THR A 114 7.96 12.86 -5.15
N PHE A 115 7.56 13.07 -3.91
CA PHE A 115 6.79 12.12 -3.12
C PHE A 115 5.69 12.85 -2.36
N GLU A 116 4.56 12.21 -2.12
CA GLU A 116 3.43 12.81 -1.42
C GLU A 116 2.99 11.96 -0.23
N TRP A 117 2.62 12.61 0.87
CA TRP A 117 2.09 11.98 2.07
C TRP A 117 0.80 12.67 2.54
N PRO A 118 -0.13 11.91 3.15
CA PRO A 118 -1.20 12.47 3.92
C PRO A 118 -0.65 13.17 5.16
N LEU A 119 -1.29 14.29 5.52
CA LEU A 119 -1.11 14.94 6.81
C LEU A 119 -2.35 14.70 7.66
N THR A 120 -2.12 14.18 8.85
CA THR A 120 -3.14 13.95 9.88
C THR A 120 -2.84 14.83 11.08
N ALA A 121 -3.79 14.90 12.02
CA ALA A 121 -3.56 15.58 13.29
C ALA A 121 -2.46 14.91 14.14
N THR A 122 -2.14 13.64 13.85
CA THR A 122 -1.08 12.90 14.55
C THR A 122 0.27 13.06 13.89
N THR A 123 0.37 13.38 12.59
CA THR A 123 1.66 13.43 11.85
C THR A 123 2.77 14.12 12.64
N GLU A 124 3.88 13.39 12.81
CA GLU A 124 5.06 13.92 13.48
C GLU A 124 5.70 14.99 12.60
N LYS A 125 6.18 16.04 13.25
CA LYS A 125 6.81 17.18 12.57
C LYS A 125 8.29 16.94 12.34
N ALA A 126 8.64 15.74 11.87
CA ALA A 126 10.01 15.30 11.63
C ALA A 126 10.13 14.65 10.25
N LEU A 127 11.11 15.12 9.49
CA LEU A 127 11.57 14.57 8.23
C LEU A 127 12.75 13.63 8.50
N SER A 128 12.63 12.40 8.04
CA SER A 128 13.69 11.39 8.09
C SER A 128 14.32 11.25 6.70
N VAL A 129 15.65 11.28 6.63
CA VAL A 129 16.42 11.10 5.40
C VAL A 129 17.52 10.07 5.65
N ALA A 130 17.54 8.96 4.91
CA ALA A 130 18.66 8.04 4.89
C ALA A 130 19.37 8.10 3.54
N ILE A 131 20.63 8.51 3.58
CA ILE A 131 21.49 8.64 2.40
C ILE A 131 22.95 8.47 2.84
N ARG A 132 23.80 7.99 1.94
CA ARG A 132 25.22 7.80 2.22
C ARG A 132 25.86 9.06 2.79
N GLU A 133 26.70 8.88 3.81
CA GLU A 133 27.48 9.96 4.42
C GLU A 133 28.25 10.79 3.39
N GLY A 134 28.31 12.10 3.64
CA GLY A 134 28.98 13.07 2.76
C GLY A 134 28.19 13.51 1.52
N VAL A 135 27.01 12.94 1.26
CA VAL A 135 26.13 13.39 0.16
C VAL A 135 25.24 14.54 0.65
N ALA A 136 25.34 15.70 0.01
CA ALA A 136 24.48 16.86 0.27
C ALA A 136 23.10 16.66 -0.36
N TRP A 137 22.06 17.09 0.36
CA TRP A 137 20.67 16.96 -0.05
C TRP A 137 19.84 18.18 0.38
N SER A 138 18.73 18.39 -0.33
CA SER A 138 17.71 19.39 -0.08
C SER A 138 16.32 18.77 -0.25
N VAL A 139 15.39 19.11 0.65
CA VAL A 139 13.99 18.70 0.57
C VAL A 139 13.12 19.96 0.64
N THR A 140 12.31 20.17 -0.38
CA THR A 140 11.38 21.30 -0.45
C THR A 140 9.95 20.79 -0.26
N PRO A 141 9.30 21.08 0.88
CA PRO A 141 7.92 20.69 1.12
C PRO A 141 6.93 21.67 0.45
N ARG A 142 5.85 21.13 -0.09
CA ARG A 142 4.67 21.87 -0.56
C ARG A 142 3.44 21.28 0.13
N PHE A 143 2.80 22.07 0.97
CA PHE A 143 1.62 21.68 1.73
C PHE A 143 0.36 22.02 0.94
N SER A 144 -0.61 21.10 0.86
CA SER A 144 -1.92 21.33 0.23
C SER A 144 -3.06 21.07 1.21
N THR A 145 -4.15 21.82 1.06
CA THR A 145 -5.43 21.52 1.71
C THR A 145 -6.20 20.42 1.01
N ALA A 146 -5.76 19.99 -0.19
CA ALA A 146 -6.28 18.80 -0.84
C ALA A 146 -5.91 17.53 -0.06
N GLU A 147 -6.79 16.55 -0.10
CA GLU A 147 -6.54 15.24 0.48
C GLU A 147 -5.57 14.45 -0.40
N PHE A 148 -4.73 13.63 0.25
CA PHE A 148 -3.98 12.61 -0.45
C PHE A 148 -4.96 11.59 -1.05
N VAL A 149 -4.80 11.29 -2.34
CA VAL A 149 -5.66 10.34 -3.05
C VAL A 149 -4.96 8.98 -3.11
N VAL A 150 -5.53 8.01 -2.41
CA VAL A 150 -5.12 6.61 -2.52
C VAL A 150 -5.65 6.03 -3.83
N ASP A 151 -4.78 5.42 -4.61
CA ASP A 151 -5.15 4.57 -5.74
C ASP A 151 -5.75 3.25 -5.21
N PRO A 152 -7.05 3.00 -5.44
CA PRO A 152 -7.71 1.82 -4.90
C PRO A 152 -7.22 0.51 -5.51
N GLU A 153 -6.75 0.50 -6.75
CA GLU A 153 -6.25 -0.71 -7.42
C GLU A 153 -4.89 -1.10 -6.82
N ILE A 154 -4.00 -0.12 -6.60
CA ILE A 154 -2.74 -0.37 -5.88
C ILE A 154 -3.02 -0.79 -4.43
N ALA A 155 -4.01 -0.19 -3.77
CA ALA A 155 -4.37 -0.54 -2.39
C ALA A 155 -4.80 -2.01 -2.25
N GLU A 156 -5.64 -2.48 -3.17
CA GLU A 156 -6.11 -3.86 -3.23
C GLU A 156 -4.94 -4.83 -3.46
N ASP A 157 -4.08 -4.52 -4.42
CA ASP A 157 -2.89 -5.31 -4.74
C ASP A 157 -1.90 -5.41 -3.55
N CYS A 158 -1.67 -4.30 -2.84
CA CYS A 158 -0.77 -4.29 -1.68
C CYS A 158 -1.31 -5.13 -0.52
N ALA A 159 -2.63 -5.10 -0.31
CA ALA A 159 -3.29 -5.94 0.68
C ALA A 159 -3.21 -7.42 0.28
N ALA A 160 -3.49 -7.75 -0.98
CA ALA A 160 -3.43 -9.11 -1.51
C ALA A 160 -2.01 -9.69 -1.49
N PHE A 161 -0.99 -8.88 -1.78
CA PHE A 161 0.42 -9.29 -1.77
C PHE A 161 0.96 -9.64 -0.37
N SER A 162 0.36 -9.10 0.70
CA SER A 162 0.81 -9.29 2.08
C SER A 162 0.85 -10.77 2.50
N GLY A 163 -0.13 -11.56 2.06
CA GLY A 163 -0.23 -13.00 2.32
C GLY A 163 0.93 -13.83 1.75
N PRO A 164 1.08 -13.90 0.41
CA PRO A 164 2.16 -14.66 -0.22
C PRO A 164 3.55 -14.14 0.20
N TYR A 165 3.72 -12.82 0.36
CA TYR A 165 4.99 -12.27 0.82
C TYR A 165 5.35 -12.72 2.25
N SER A 166 4.39 -12.71 3.19
CA SER A 166 4.60 -13.24 4.54
C SER A 166 4.93 -14.73 4.54
N ALA A 167 4.24 -15.53 3.71
CA ALA A 167 4.48 -16.96 3.60
C ALA A 167 5.91 -17.27 3.11
N ILE A 168 6.39 -16.52 2.12
CA ILE A 168 7.76 -16.67 1.58
C ILE A 168 8.78 -16.22 2.62
N PHE A 169 8.55 -15.09 3.29
CA PHE A 169 9.40 -14.61 4.37
C PHE A 169 9.54 -15.64 5.50
N ASN A 170 8.42 -16.19 5.99
CA ASN A 170 8.44 -17.18 7.07
C ASN A 170 9.05 -18.52 6.63
N ALA A 171 8.85 -18.94 5.37
CA ALA A 171 9.52 -20.12 4.83
C ALA A 171 11.05 -19.93 4.85
N ASP A 172 11.55 -18.82 4.31
CA ASP A 172 12.98 -18.54 4.23
C ASP A 172 13.61 -18.37 5.62
N VAL A 173 13.00 -17.57 6.50
CA VAL A 173 13.54 -17.34 7.85
C VAL A 173 13.48 -18.61 8.69
N GLY A 174 12.36 -19.35 8.64
CA GLY A 174 12.19 -20.62 9.36
C GLY A 174 13.23 -21.66 8.93
N TYR A 175 13.51 -21.75 7.63
CA TYR A 175 14.52 -22.67 7.08
C TYR A 175 15.95 -22.21 7.41
N ALA A 176 16.29 -20.95 7.11
CA ALA A 176 17.66 -20.48 7.15
C ALA A 176 18.17 -20.12 8.55
N GLN A 177 17.28 -19.77 9.49
CA GLN A 177 17.67 -19.24 10.80
C GLN A 177 17.22 -20.08 12.00
N TYR A 178 16.11 -20.82 11.87
CA TYR A 178 15.47 -21.49 13.01
C TYR A 178 15.43 -23.02 12.90
N ASP A 179 15.77 -23.61 11.75
CA ASP A 179 15.63 -25.05 11.48
C ASP A 179 14.19 -25.59 11.75
N ASP A 180 13.19 -24.70 11.75
CA ASP A 180 11.78 -25.01 12.07
C ASP A 180 10.96 -25.38 10.82
N VAL A 181 11.50 -25.09 9.64
CA VAL A 181 10.93 -25.45 8.33
C VAL A 181 11.96 -26.31 7.62
N ASP A 182 11.58 -27.52 7.20
CA ASP A 182 12.46 -28.39 6.41
C ASP A 182 12.37 -28.07 4.90
N GLU A 183 13.21 -28.70 4.09
CA GLU A 183 13.27 -28.43 2.65
C GLU A 183 11.97 -28.78 1.91
N ALA A 184 11.26 -29.83 2.34
CA ALA A 184 10.03 -30.25 1.69
C ALA A 184 8.91 -29.24 1.98
N GLU A 185 8.78 -28.84 3.25
CA GLU A 185 7.83 -27.81 3.67
C GLU A 185 8.16 -26.45 3.05
N TRP A 186 9.44 -26.09 2.98
CA TRP A 186 9.88 -24.87 2.30
C TRP A 186 9.40 -24.85 0.84
N ASN A 187 9.64 -25.94 0.09
CA ASN A 187 9.22 -26.02 -1.30
C ASN A 187 7.70 -25.92 -1.45
N GLU A 188 6.93 -26.61 -0.61
CA GLU A 188 5.46 -26.56 -0.63
C GLU A 188 4.94 -25.12 -0.39
N ARG A 189 5.50 -24.42 0.58
CA ARG A 189 5.13 -23.02 0.88
C ARG A 189 5.46 -22.08 -0.27
N ILE A 190 6.64 -22.24 -0.88
CA ILE A 190 7.07 -21.44 -2.03
C ILE A 190 6.20 -21.70 -3.27
N ASP A 191 5.88 -22.97 -3.57
CA ASP A 191 5.00 -23.31 -4.70
C ASP A 191 3.58 -22.77 -4.48
N THR A 192 3.05 -22.87 -3.26
CA THR A 192 1.73 -22.29 -2.90
C THR A 192 1.72 -20.77 -3.06
N ALA A 193 2.78 -20.09 -2.63
CA ALA A 193 2.90 -18.65 -2.81
C ALA A 193 3.06 -18.25 -4.29
N ALA A 194 3.73 -19.08 -5.09
CA ALA A 194 3.84 -18.88 -6.54
C ALA A 194 2.49 -18.96 -7.24
N ASP A 195 1.64 -19.92 -6.86
CA ASP A 195 0.28 -20.04 -7.41
C ASP A 195 -0.58 -18.84 -7.00
N THR A 196 -0.52 -18.44 -5.72
CA THR A 196 -1.23 -17.24 -5.24
C THR A 196 -0.78 -15.98 -5.97
N LEU A 197 0.52 -15.84 -6.25
CA LEU A 197 1.05 -14.69 -7.00
C LEU A 197 0.69 -14.74 -8.48
N ALA A 198 0.54 -15.92 -9.08
CA ALA A 198 0.06 -16.05 -10.44
C ALA A 198 -1.40 -15.61 -10.55
N ASP A 199 -2.25 -16.05 -9.62
CA ASP A 199 -3.65 -15.61 -9.57
C ASP A 199 -3.76 -14.10 -9.35
N LEU A 200 -2.98 -13.53 -8.41
CA LEU A 200 -2.92 -12.08 -8.20
C LEU A 200 -2.45 -11.32 -9.44
N ALA A 201 -1.47 -11.84 -10.17
CA ALA A 201 -0.99 -11.23 -11.40
C ALA A 201 -2.07 -11.20 -12.50
N ASP A 202 -2.89 -12.24 -12.59
CA ASP A 202 -3.98 -12.34 -13.57
C ASP A 202 -5.19 -11.47 -13.20
N GLU A 203 -5.44 -11.25 -11.90
CA GLU A 203 -6.57 -10.47 -11.39
C GLU A 203 -6.28 -8.97 -11.26
N SER A 204 -5.00 -8.59 -11.05
CA SER A 204 -4.59 -7.21 -10.83
C SER A 204 -4.86 -6.32 -12.06
N SER A 205 -5.54 -5.20 -11.83
CA SER A 205 -5.70 -4.13 -12.83
C SER A 205 -4.70 -2.98 -12.66
N SER A 206 -3.92 -2.98 -11.59
CA SER A 206 -2.97 -1.90 -11.31
C SER A 206 -1.66 -2.09 -12.10
N ARG A 207 -0.79 -1.09 -12.04
CA ARG A 207 0.57 -1.15 -12.59
C ARG A 207 1.47 -2.21 -11.95
N LEU A 208 1.03 -2.87 -10.86
CA LEU A 208 1.80 -3.90 -10.16
C LEU A 208 1.70 -5.29 -10.79
N ALA A 209 0.72 -5.54 -11.65
CA ALA A 209 0.51 -6.83 -12.32
C ALA A 209 1.78 -7.38 -12.99
N GLU A 210 2.59 -6.52 -13.64
CA GLU A 210 3.85 -6.92 -14.27
C GLU A 210 4.89 -7.38 -13.24
N SER A 211 4.96 -6.74 -12.07
CA SER A 211 5.88 -7.13 -11.00
C SER A 211 5.48 -8.47 -10.38
N PHE A 212 4.18 -8.71 -10.18
CA PHE A 212 3.68 -10.01 -9.74
C PHE A 212 3.97 -11.11 -10.76
N THR A 213 3.70 -10.83 -12.05
CA THR A 213 4.02 -11.75 -13.16
C THR A 213 5.52 -12.12 -13.17
N ALA A 214 6.39 -11.16 -12.90
CA ALA A 214 7.84 -11.37 -12.88
C ALA A 214 8.33 -12.19 -11.68
N LEU A 215 7.58 -12.24 -10.57
CA LEU A 215 7.92 -13.06 -9.40
C LEU A 215 7.66 -14.55 -9.61
N VAL A 216 6.60 -14.90 -10.33
CA VAL A 216 6.19 -16.30 -10.56
C VAL A 216 7.32 -17.19 -11.12
N PRO A 217 8.04 -16.81 -12.20
CA PRO A 217 9.12 -17.66 -12.71
C PRO A 217 10.32 -17.79 -11.76
N ILE A 218 10.54 -16.82 -10.86
CA ILE A 218 11.59 -16.89 -9.83
C ILE A 218 11.21 -17.96 -8.80
N LEU A 219 9.96 -17.93 -8.33
CA LEU A 219 9.45 -18.87 -7.34
C LEU A 219 9.35 -20.30 -7.89
N ARG A 220 9.04 -20.43 -9.19
CA ARG A 220 8.94 -21.72 -9.90
C ARG A 220 10.27 -22.22 -10.47
N ASP A 221 11.38 -21.53 -10.25
CA ASP A 221 12.69 -21.98 -10.76
C ASP A 221 13.06 -23.33 -10.11
N PRO A 222 13.25 -24.42 -10.88
CA PRO A 222 13.69 -25.70 -10.33
C PRO A 222 15.11 -25.66 -9.73
N GLN A 223 15.85 -24.57 -9.89
CA GLN A 223 17.16 -24.31 -9.29
C GLN A 223 17.10 -23.34 -8.11
N ARG A 224 15.91 -22.99 -7.63
CA ARG A 224 15.74 -22.18 -6.40
C ARG A 224 16.44 -22.84 -5.22
N VAL A 225 17.04 -22.02 -4.36
CA VAL A 225 17.79 -22.46 -3.19
C VAL A 225 16.98 -22.17 -1.92
N PRO A 226 16.68 -23.18 -1.09
CA PRO A 226 16.02 -22.98 0.20
C PRO A 226 16.74 -21.93 1.06
N GLY A 227 15.99 -20.97 1.59
CA GLY A 227 16.50 -19.89 2.42
C GLY A 227 17.10 -18.67 1.68
N ASP A 228 17.05 -18.63 0.34
CA ASP A 228 17.56 -17.51 -0.46
C ASP A 228 16.49 -16.85 -1.36
N MET A 229 15.21 -17.24 -1.22
CA MET A 229 14.14 -16.73 -2.07
C MET A 229 13.94 -15.22 -1.91
N MET A 230 13.99 -14.70 -0.68
CA MET A 230 13.87 -13.27 -0.36
C MET A 230 14.94 -12.45 -1.10
N SER A 231 16.17 -12.98 -1.22
CA SER A 231 17.24 -12.34 -1.99
C SER A 231 16.94 -12.38 -3.49
N ALA A 232 16.47 -13.52 -3.99
CA ALA A 232 16.19 -13.73 -5.41
C ALA A 232 15.06 -12.84 -5.94
N MET A 233 14.01 -12.62 -5.13
CA MET A 233 12.85 -11.81 -5.50
C MET A 233 13.06 -10.30 -5.35
N ARG A 234 14.12 -9.88 -4.64
CA ARG A 234 14.31 -8.50 -4.16
C ARG A 234 14.00 -7.40 -5.19
N PRO A 235 14.46 -7.47 -6.47
CA PRO A 235 14.19 -6.39 -7.43
C PRO A 235 12.68 -6.13 -7.67
N GLN A 236 11.89 -7.19 -7.76
CA GLN A 236 10.44 -7.07 -7.99
C GLN A 236 9.71 -6.70 -6.70
N THR A 237 10.10 -7.30 -5.58
CA THR A 237 9.56 -6.98 -4.26
C THR A 237 9.81 -5.51 -3.90
N GLU A 238 10.99 -4.97 -4.18
CA GLU A 238 11.28 -3.55 -3.97
C GLU A 238 10.37 -2.64 -4.80
N THR A 239 10.08 -3.00 -6.04
CA THR A 239 9.16 -2.25 -6.91
C THR A 239 7.74 -2.24 -6.34
N ILE A 240 7.26 -3.38 -5.86
CA ILE A 240 5.94 -3.52 -5.22
C ILE A 240 5.89 -2.71 -3.92
N LEU A 241 6.88 -2.87 -3.04
CA LEU A 241 6.93 -2.18 -1.76
C LEU A 241 7.04 -0.65 -1.94
N ASP A 242 7.82 -0.18 -2.90
CA ASP A 242 7.95 1.26 -3.20
C ASP A 242 6.62 1.82 -3.74
N ALA A 243 5.87 1.08 -4.57
CA ALA A 243 4.55 1.49 -5.03
C ALA A 243 3.51 1.52 -3.91
N CYS A 244 3.50 0.49 -3.07
CA CYS A 244 2.62 0.39 -1.89
C CYS A 244 2.92 1.49 -0.88
N GLY A 245 4.22 1.77 -0.65
CA GLY A 245 4.66 2.87 0.17
C GLY A 245 4.17 4.21 -0.38
N ALA A 246 4.35 4.47 -1.68
CA ALA A 246 3.95 5.74 -2.29
C ALA A 246 2.43 5.94 -2.24
N ASN A 247 1.67 4.86 -2.32
CA ASN A 247 0.21 4.85 -2.20
C ASN A 247 -0.30 4.87 -0.73
N GLN A 248 0.61 4.83 0.25
CA GLN A 248 0.30 4.78 1.68
C GLN A 248 -0.52 3.55 2.08
N THR A 249 -0.32 2.44 1.37
CA THR A 249 -0.97 1.16 1.58
C THR A 249 0.09 0.10 1.80
N GLN A 250 0.77 0.17 2.96
CA GLN A 250 1.90 -0.70 3.26
C GLN A 250 1.54 -2.19 3.19
N VAL A 251 2.49 -3.00 2.70
CA VAL A 251 2.41 -4.46 2.75
C VAL A 251 2.67 -4.91 4.18
N SER A 252 1.71 -5.63 4.75
CA SER A 252 1.83 -6.16 6.12
C SER A 252 2.59 -7.47 6.12
N ILE A 253 3.63 -7.56 6.97
CA ILE A 253 4.40 -8.79 7.15
C ILE A 253 3.98 -9.41 8.47
N ASN A 254 3.36 -10.59 8.41
CA ASN A 254 3.06 -11.40 9.59
C ASN A 254 4.23 -12.37 9.82
N ALA A 255 5.22 -11.93 10.57
CA ALA A 255 6.39 -12.75 10.90
C ALA A 255 6.05 -13.79 11.97
N ASP A 256 6.26 -15.07 11.65
CA ASP A 256 6.16 -16.17 12.62
C ASP A 256 7.43 -16.24 13.50
N TYR A 257 8.54 -15.66 13.01
CA TYR A 257 9.86 -15.73 13.60
C TYR A 257 10.46 -14.33 13.77
N GLY A 258 10.96 -14.02 14.98
CA GLY A 258 11.61 -12.76 15.30
C GLY A 258 10.64 -11.58 15.39
N ALA A 259 10.36 -11.13 16.62
CA ALA A 259 9.71 -9.86 16.92
C ALA A 259 10.76 -8.81 17.33
#